data_AF-A0A0U3LSB6-F1
#
_entry.id   AF-A0A0U3LSB6-F1
#
_cell.length_a   1.000
_cell.length_b   1.000
_cell.length_c   1.000
_cell.angle_alpha   90.00
_cell.angle_beta   90.00
_cell.angle_gamma   90.00
#
_symmetry.space_group_name_H-M   'P 1'
#
loop_
_entity.id
_entity.type
_entity.pdbx_description
1 polymer ?
#
loop_
_entity_poly.entity_id
_entity_poly.type
_entity_poly.pdbx_seq_one_letter_code
_entity_poly.pdbx_strand_id
1 'polypeptide(L)'
;MPQHEDHQNTIRFEDAIEKTLEVKGVGVQAACITGNGSKEWRYYAYDTDEFMSKLNQGLAGHPAYPIELQMFKDPEWGALSELLPKS
;
A
#
# COMPACT_ATOMS: atom_id res chain seq x y z
N MET A 1 -15.89 -15.06 -2.09
CA MET A 1 -15.97 -13.62 -1.72
C MET A 1 -15.29 -13.47 -0.38
N PRO A 2 -14.54 -12.38 -0.13
CA PRO A 2 -13.99 -12.13 1.21
C PRO A 2 -15.13 -12.14 2.24
N GLN A 3 -14.89 -12.63 3.45
CA GLN A 3 -15.92 -12.54 4.50
C GLN A 3 -16.16 -11.06 4.84
N HIS A 4 -17.36 -10.76 5.37
CA HIS A 4 -17.76 -9.37 5.66
C HIS A 4 -16.75 -8.65 6.58
N GLU A 5 -16.11 -9.39 7.48
CA GLU A 5 -15.06 -8.89 8.37
C GLU A 5 -13.76 -8.54 7.64
N ASP A 6 -13.34 -9.36 6.67
CA ASP A 6 -12.17 -9.06 5.81
C ASP A 6 -12.35 -7.77 5.04
N HIS A 7 -13.58 -7.53 4.56
CA HIS A 7 -13.92 -6.31 3.83
C HIS A 7 -13.84 -5.06 4.72
N GLN A 8 -14.36 -5.13 5.95
CA GLN A 8 -14.28 -4.01 6.90
C GLN A 8 -12.83 -3.74 7.34
N ASN A 9 -12.04 -4.78 7.54
CA ASN A 9 -10.61 -4.65 7.86
C ASN A 9 -9.85 -4.01 6.70
N THR A 10 -10.15 -4.40 5.46
CA THR A 10 -9.57 -3.80 4.25
C THR A 10 -9.90 -2.31 4.18
N ILE A 11 -11.16 -1.91 4.34
CA ILE A 11 -11.57 -0.49 4.32
C ILE A 11 -10.82 0.30 5.40
N ARG A 12 -10.77 -0.21 6.63
CA ARG A 12 -10.08 0.46 7.73
C ARG A 12 -8.58 0.63 7.48
N PHE A 13 -7.97 -0.36 6.84
CA PHE A 13 -6.57 -0.31 6.45
C PHE A 13 -6.35 0.76 5.37
N GLU A 14 -7.17 0.76 4.31
CA GLU A 14 -7.10 1.74 3.22
C GLU A 14 -7.26 3.18 3.73
N ASP A 15 -8.28 3.43 4.55
CA ASP A 15 -8.52 4.74 5.16
C ASP A 15 -7.32 5.24 5.98
N ALA A 16 -6.59 4.33 6.64
CA ALA A 16 -5.44 4.67 7.47
C ALA A 16 -4.21 5.01 6.63
N ILE A 17 -3.93 4.21 5.60
CA ILE A 17 -2.76 4.44 4.74
C ILE A 17 -2.96 5.68 3.84
N GLU A 18 -4.17 5.94 3.33
CA GLU A 18 -4.47 7.14 2.53
C GLU A 18 -4.23 8.43 3.35
N LYS A 19 -4.78 8.48 4.58
CA LYS A 19 -4.64 9.64 5.48
C LYS A 19 -3.20 9.90 5.92
N THR A 20 -2.36 8.87 5.96
CA THR A 20 -1.01 9.00 6.51
C THR A 20 0.07 9.16 5.45
N LEU A 21 -0.07 8.48 4.31
CA LEU A 21 0.94 8.45 3.26
C LEU A 21 0.66 9.51 2.18
N GLU A 22 -0.57 9.63 1.71
CA GLU A 22 -0.91 10.52 0.58
C GLU A 22 -1.05 11.98 1.02
N VAL A 23 -1.76 12.24 2.13
CA VAL A 23 -1.95 13.61 2.65
C VAL A 23 -0.62 14.27 3.01
N LYS A 24 0.41 13.48 3.36
CA LYS A 24 1.74 13.98 3.75
C LYS A 24 2.77 13.93 2.63
N GLY A 25 2.42 13.43 1.44
CA GLY A 25 3.34 13.31 0.30
C GLY A 25 4.52 12.36 0.53
N VAL A 26 4.37 11.42 1.48
CA VAL A 26 5.44 10.50 1.92
C VAL A 26 5.56 9.31 0.95
N GLY A 27 4.47 8.99 0.26
CA GLY A 27 4.45 8.06 -0.85
C GLY A 27 3.34 8.40 -1.84
N VAL A 28 3.54 7.98 -3.08
CA VAL A 28 2.55 8.09 -4.16
C VAL A 28 2.06 6.69 -4.48
N GLN A 29 0.75 6.45 -4.37
CA GLN A 29 0.17 5.17 -4.74
C GLN A 29 0.20 5.01 -6.27
N ALA A 30 0.93 4.00 -6.75
CA ALA A 30 1.03 3.69 -8.17
C ALA A 30 -0.03 2.69 -8.63
N ALA A 31 -0.42 1.77 -7.74
CA ALA A 31 -1.45 0.78 -8.05
C ALA A 31 -2.18 0.27 -6.81
N CYS A 32 -3.43 -0.14 -7.03
CA CYS A 32 -4.20 -1.01 -6.15
C CYS A 32 -4.71 -2.18 -6.99
N ILE A 33 -4.17 -3.37 -6.75
CA ILE A 33 -4.42 -4.58 -7.54
C ILE A 33 -5.23 -5.54 -6.68
N THR A 34 -6.42 -5.90 -7.14
CA THR A 34 -7.28 -6.88 -6.46
C THR A 34 -7.45 -8.11 -7.34
N GLY A 35 -7.06 -9.28 -6.85
CA GLY A 35 -7.11 -10.53 -7.61
C GLY A 35 -6.62 -11.71 -6.78
N ASN A 36 -6.95 -12.93 -7.19
CA ASN A 36 -6.49 -14.18 -6.53
C ASN A 36 -6.70 -14.25 -4.99
N GLY A 37 -7.71 -13.55 -4.46
CA GLY A 37 -7.98 -13.53 -3.02
C GLY A 37 -7.07 -12.61 -2.20
N SER A 38 -6.24 -11.79 -2.87
CA SER A 38 -5.38 -10.78 -2.23
C SER A 38 -5.67 -9.40 -2.79
N LYS A 39 -5.26 -8.40 -2.02
CA LYS A 39 -5.21 -7.00 -2.41
C LYS A 39 -3.80 -6.48 -2.18
N GLU A 40 -3.23 -5.90 -3.21
CA GLU A 40 -1.86 -5.39 -3.23
C GLU A 40 -1.89 -3.90 -3.50
N TRP A 41 -1.20 -3.13 -2.65
CA TRP A 41 -1.01 -1.70 -2.83
C TRP A 41 0.47 -1.44 -3.13
N ARG A 42 0.76 -0.78 -4.25
CA ARG A 42 2.13 -0.39 -4.62
C ARG A 42 2.30 1.11 -4.43
N TYR A 43 3.34 1.50 -3.69
CA TYR A 43 3.72 2.89 -3.47
C TYR A 43 5.14 3.14 -3.96
N TYR A 44 5.36 4.30 -4.55
CA TYR A 44 6.69 4.88 -4.67
C TYR A 44 6.92 5.85 -3.51
N ALA A 45 8.01 5.65 -2.78
CA ALA A 45 8.45 6.53 -1.71
C ALA A 45 9.89 6.99 -1.98
N TYR A 46 10.16 8.27 -1.72
CA TYR A 46 11.52 8.81 -1.82
C TYR A 46 12.41 8.37 -0.65
N ASP A 47 11.84 8.29 0.54
CA ASP A 47 12.50 7.85 1.78
C ASP A 47 11.71 6.67 2.38
N THR A 48 12.31 5.49 2.37
CA THR A 48 11.70 4.26 2.87
C THR A 48 11.56 4.24 4.39
N ASP A 49 12.45 4.90 5.12
CA ASP A 49 12.42 4.95 6.58
C ASP A 49 11.31 5.90 7.05
N GLU A 50 11.17 7.05 6.39
CA GLU A 50 10.04 7.95 6.63
C GLU A 50 8.71 7.27 6.28
N PHE A 51 8.63 6.60 5.13
CA PHE A 51 7.45 5.84 4.73
C PHE A 51 7.03 4.83 5.80
N MET A 52 7.98 4.03 6.29
CA MET A 52 7.70 3.04 7.31
C MET A 52 7.32 3.64 8.66
N SER A 53 7.96 4.75 9.03
CA SER A 53 7.59 5.48 10.24
C SER A 53 6.16 6.00 10.18
N LYS A 54 5.74 6.57 9.04
CA LYS A 54 4.37 7.07 8.86
C LYS A 54 3.34 5.96 8.75
N LEU A 55 3.65 4.87 8.05
CA LEU A 55 2.79 3.69 7.98
C LEU A 55 2.50 3.14 9.38
N ASN A 56 3.55 2.92 10.18
CA ASN A 56 3.41 2.44 11.55
C ASN A 56 2.63 3.42 12.44
N GLN A 57 2.82 4.73 12.27
CA GLN A 57 2.03 5.75 12.97
C GLN A 57 0.55 5.71 12.58
N GLY A 58 0.24 5.52 11.29
CA GLY A 58 -1.12 5.43 10.78
C GLY A 58 -1.88 4.19 11.24
N LEU A 59 -1.16 3.09 11.41
CA LEU A 59 -1.70 1.81 11.87
C LEU A 59 -1.62 1.65 13.40
N ALA A 60 -1.11 2.64 14.13
CA ALA A 60 -1.03 2.56 15.59
C ALA A 60 -2.42 2.44 16.20
N GLY A 61 -2.66 1.37 16.97
CA GLY A 61 -3.95 1.08 17.58
C GLY A 61 -4.92 0.29 16.69
N HIS A 62 -4.52 -0.07 15.47
CA HIS A 62 -5.25 -1.00 14.63
C HIS A 62 -5.00 -2.46 15.06
N PRO A 63 -5.91 -3.40 14.72
CA PRO A 63 -5.61 -4.82 14.83
C PRO A 63 -4.43 -5.19 13.91
N ALA A 64 -3.76 -6.30 14.22
CA ALA A 64 -2.72 -6.84 13.35
C ALA A 64 -3.34 -7.30 12.03
N TYR A 65 -2.90 -6.71 10.92
CA TYR A 65 -3.32 -7.12 9.59
C TYR A 65 -2.43 -8.24 9.06
N PRO A 66 -2.98 -9.22 8.33
CA PRO A 66 -2.19 -10.27 7.67
C PRO A 66 -1.56 -9.72 6.38
N ILE A 67 -0.67 -8.73 6.51
CA ILE A 67 0.00 -8.08 5.36
C ILE A 67 1.44 -8.56 5.22
N GLU A 68 1.90 -8.61 3.98
CA GLU A 68 3.31 -8.76 3.64
C GLU A 68 3.82 -7.43 3.08
N LEU A 69 4.98 -6.99 3.56
CA LEU A 69 5.63 -5.76 3.11
C LEU A 69 6.90 -6.11 2.33
N GLN A 70 7.00 -5.60 1.11
CA GLN A 70 8.18 -5.72 0.26
C GLN A 70 8.67 -4.32 -0.13
N MET A 71 9.97 -4.09 0.00
CA MET A 71 10.63 -2.85 -0.40
C MET A 71 11.86 -3.19 -1.21
N PHE A 72 11.98 -2.53 -2.35
CA PHE A 72 13.12 -2.66 -3.24
C PHE A 72 13.32 -1.36 -4.00
N LYS A 73 14.55 -1.13 -4.47
CA LYS A 73 14.85 0.00 -5.34
C LYS A 73 14.42 -0.34 -6.75
N ASP A 74 13.69 0.58 -7.38
CA ASP A 74 13.27 0.47 -8.79
C ASP A 74 13.73 1.71 -9.58
N PRO A 75 15.04 1.88 -9.79
CA PRO A 75 15.57 3.06 -10.48
C PRO A 75 15.14 3.14 -11.96
N GLU A 76 14.81 1.99 -12.56
CA GLU A 76 14.41 1.87 -13.97
C GLU A 76 12.88 1.92 -14.15
N TRP A 77 12.11 2.11 -13.07
CA TRP A 77 10.65 2.13 -13.11
C TRP A 77 10.05 0.86 -13.75
N GLY A 78 10.69 -0.29 -13.54
CA GLY A 78 10.26 -1.57 -14.08
C GLY A 78 8.90 -1.99 -13.51
N ALA A 79 8.69 -1.82 -12.20
CA ALA A 79 7.44 -2.19 -11.55
C ALA A 79 6.27 -1.28 -11.99
N LEU A 80 6.53 -0.03 -12.36
CA LEU A 80 5.53 0.84 -12.99
C LEU A 80 5.25 0.39 -14.42
N SER A 81 6.29 0.05 -15.18
CA SER A 81 6.18 -0.37 -16.58
C SER A 81 5.31 -1.62 -16.75
N GLU A 82 5.30 -2.54 -15.78
CA GLU A 82 4.40 -3.70 -15.74
C GLU A 82 2.91 -3.33 -15.71
N LEU A 83 2.58 -2.14 -15.19
CA LEU A 83 1.20 -1.67 -15.04
C LEU A 83 0.71 -0.90 -16.26
N LEU A 84 1.62 -0.48 -17.14
CA LEU A 84 1.29 0.29 -18.33
C LEU A 84 0.83 -0.64 -19.47
N PRO A 85 -0.10 -0.20 -20.32
CA PRO A 85 -0.51 -0.97 -21.49
C PRO A 85 0.69 -1.21 -22.42
N LYS A 86 0.80 -2.44 -22.92
CA LYS A 86 1.80 -2.77 -23.96
C LYS A 86 1.38 -2.09 -25.27
N SER A 87 2.30 -1.32 -25.84
CA SER A 87 2.14 -0.70 -27.17
C SER A 87 2.16 -1.72 -28.29
#